data_AF-A0A963TR18-F1
#
_entry.id   AF-A0A963TR18-F1
#
_cell.length_a   1.000
_cell.length_b   1.000
_cell.length_c   1.000
_cell.angle_alpha   90.00
_cell.angle_beta   90.00
_cell.angle_gamma   90.00
#
_symmetry.space_group_name_H-M   'P 1'
#
loop_
_entity.id
_entity.type
_entity.pdbx_description
1 polymer ?
#
loop_
_entity_poly.entity_id
_entity_poly.type
_entity_poly.pdbx_seq_one_letter_code
_entity_poly.pdbx_strand_id
1 'polypeptide(L)'
;MTINITVPKTNIEAQLKPRITVVGVGGAGGNAVNNMIQAALDGVDFVVANTDAQAIAASRTDRRIQLGRDTTQGLGAGARPDIGRHAAEEAVELIVRELEGSHMAFVTAGMGGGTGTGAAPVIARIARECGILTVGVVTKP
;
A
#
# COMPACT_ATOMS: atom_id res chain seq x y z
N MET A 1 -52.03 -18.86 22.62
CA MET A 1 -51.37 -18.80 21.30
C MET A 1 -50.10 -18.02 21.46
N THR A 2 -48.95 -18.68 21.29
CA THR A 2 -47.64 -18.04 21.41
C THR A 2 -47.03 -18.00 20.01
N ILE A 3 -46.92 -16.79 19.46
CA ILE A 3 -46.30 -16.58 18.16
C ILE A 3 -44.80 -16.41 18.43
N ASN A 4 -44.01 -17.43 18.08
CA ASN A 4 -42.55 -17.32 18.07
C ASN A 4 -42.14 -16.46 16.87
N ILE A 5 -41.91 -15.17 17.12
CA ILE A 5 -41.27 -14.29 16.14
C ILE A 5 -39.76 -14.43 16.34
N THR A 6 -39.14 -15.29 15.54
CA THR A 6 -37.70 -15.25 15.34
C THR A 6 -37.41 -14.02 14.48
N VAL A 7 -36.82 -12.99 15.08
CA VAL A 7 -36.33 -11.83 14.34
C VAL A 7 -35.35 -12.35 13.29
N PRO A 8 -35.57 -12.13 11.98
CA PRO A 8 -34.55 -12.47 11.00
C PRO A 8 -33.31 -11.69 11.41
N LYS A 9 -32.21 -12.39 11.70
CA LYS A 9 -30.89 -11.75 11.82
C LYS A 9 -30.57 -11.20 10.45
N THR A 10 -31.08 -10.01 10.15
CA THR A 10 -30.72 -9.27 8.95
C THR A 10 -29.20 -9.11 9.03
N ASN A 11 -28.48 -9.61 8.01
CA ASN A 11 -27.03 -9.56 7.86
C ASN A 11 -26.49 -8.10 7.73
N ILE A 12 -26.96 -7.17 8.56
CA ILE A 12 -26.55 -5.76 8.56
C ILE A 12 -25.09 -5.63 9.03
N GLU A 13 -24.61 -6.55 9.88
CA GLU A 13 -23.22 -6.59 10.35
C GLU A 13 -22.20 -6.89 9.23
N ALA A 14 -22.64 -7.50 8.12
CA ALA A 14 -21.77 -7.85 7.01
C ALA A 14 -21.45 -6.66 6.07
N GLN A 15 -22.13 -5.51 6.18
CA GLN A 15 -22.14 -4.49 5.14
C GLN A 15 -21.34 -3.19 5.41
N LEU A 16 -20.61 -3.04 6.51
CA LEU A 16 -19.84 -1.80 6.79
C LEU A 16 -18.42 -2.02 7.33
N LYS A 17 -17.72 -3.09 6.93
CA LYS A 17 -16.28 -3.18 7.25
C LYS A 17 -15.48 -2.27 6.32
N PRO A 18 -14.77 -1.24 6.83
CA PRO A 18 -13.93 -0.39 5.99
C PRO A 18 -12.81 -1.23 5.37
N ARG A 19 -12.61 -1.05 4.06
CA ARG A 19 -11.46 -1.65 3.35
C ARG A 19 -10.20 -0.86 3.69
N ILE A 20 -9.26 -1.52 4.36
CA ILE A 20 -7.98 -0.95 4.78
C ILE A 20 -6.90 -1.53 3.88
N THR A 21 -6.07 -0.66 3.29
CA THR A 21 -4.95 -1.07 2.43
C THR A 21 -3.63 -0.62 3.03
N VAL A 22 -2.68 -1.54 3.19
CA VAL A 22 -1.31 -1.25 3.63
C VAL A 22 -0.40 -1.23 2.41
N VAL A 23 0.20 -0.08 2.13
CA VAL A 23 1.13 0.12 1.02
C VAL A 23 2.55 0.18 1.54
N GLY A 24 3.31 -0.88 1.29
CA GLY A 24 4.75 -0.95 1.58
C GLY A 24 5.58 -0.33 0.47
N VAL A 25 6.30 0.74 0.78
CA VAL A 25 7.08 1.51 -0.21
C VAL A 25 8.58 1.27 -0.03
N GLY A 26 9.25 0.90 -1.12
CA GLY A 26 10.69 0.59 -1.12
C GLY A 26 11.02 -0.72 -0.38
N GLY A 27 12.32 -0.98 -0.18
CA GLY A 27 12.79 -2.24 0.43
C GLY A 27 12.29 -2.44 1.86
N ALA A 28 12.46 -1.45 2.73
CA ALA A 28 12.02 -1.54 4.12
C ALA A 28 10.49 -1.65 4.25
N GLY A 29 9.73 -0.88 3.46
CA GLY A 29 8.27 -0.97 3.44
C GLY A 29 7.77 -2.32 2.93
N GLY A 30 8.39 -2.85 1.86
CA GLY A 30 8.10 -4.19 1.35
C GLY A 30 8.42 -5.30 2.36
N ASN A 31 9.54 -5.19 3.07
CA ASN A 31 9.88 -6.13 4.15
C ASN A 31 8.88 -6.06 5.31
N ALA A 32 8.44 -4.86 5.69
CA ALA A 32 7.41 -4.69 6.73
C ALA A 32 6.10 -5.37 6.31
N VAL A 33 5.66 -5.21 5.06
CA VAL A 33 4.48 -5.90 4.51
C VAL A 33 4.67 -7.42 4.54
N ASN A 34 5.82 -7.93 4.11
CA ASN A 34 6.13 -9.35 4.14
C ASN A 34 6.05 -9.95 5.55
N ASN A 35 6.47 -9.19 6.56
CA ASN A 35 6.37 -9.57 7.97
C ASN A 35 4.91 -9.56 8.46
N MET A 36 4.11 -8.56 8.06
CA MET A 36 2.68 -8.51 8.40
C MET A 36 1.90 -9.69 7.80
N ILE A 37 2.22 -10.07 6.56
CA ILE A 37 1.65 -11.26 5.90
C ILE A 37 2.05 -12.54 6.63
N GLN A 38 3.33 -12.69 6.99
CA GLN A 38 3.79 -13.84 7.77
C GLN A 38 3.15 -13.95 9.16
N ALA A 39 2.89 -12.81 9.79
CA ALA A 39 2.19 -12.73 11.07
C ALA A 39 0.68 -12.99 10.95
N ALA A 40 0.17 -13.29 9.74
CA ALA A 40 -1.25 -13.50 9.45
C ALA A 40 -2.12 -12.34 9.93
N LEU A 41 -1.70 -11.10 9.65
CA LEU A 41 -2.51 -9.92 9.95
C LEU A 41 -3.76 -9.90 9.05
N ASP A 42 -4.92 -10.07 9.67
CA ASP A 42 -6.23 -10.11 9.00
C ASP A 42 -6.85 -8.72 8.80
N GLY A 43 -7.77 -8.64 7.83
CA GLY A 43 -8.62 -7.47 7.63
C GLY A 43 -7.97 -6.30 6.90
N VAL A 44 -6.80 -6.52 6.29
CA VAL A 44 -6.10 -5.53 5.47
C VAL A 44 -5.67 -6.11 4.12
N ASP A 45 -5.75 -5.29 3.09
CA ASP A 45 -5.19 -5.58 1.77
C ASP A 45 -3.74 -5.11 1.72
N PHE A 46 -2.82 -5.93 1.22
CA PHE A 46 -1.40 -5.56 1.14
C PHE A 46 -1.00 -5.20 -0.29
N VAL A 47 -0.32 -4.06 -0.46
CA VAL A 47 0.27 -3.62 -1.73
C VAL A 47 1.75 -3.31 -1.50
N VAL A 48 2.62 -3.71 -2.42
CA VAL A 48 4.05 -3.35 -2.39
C VAL A 48 4.41 -2.50 -3.59
N ALA A 49 5.06 -1.37 -3.38
CA ALA A 49 5.52 -0.45 -4.41
C ALA A 49 7.03 -0.26 -4.32
N ASN A 50 7.77 -0.58 -5.37
CA ASN A 50 9.22 -0.42 -5.38
C ASN A 50 9.76 -0.12 -6.79
N THR A 51 10.93 0.51 -6.86
CA THR A 51 11.67 0.73 -8.12
C THR A 51 12.58 -0.46 -8.44
N ASP A 52 12.94 -1.25 -7.45
CA ASP A 52 13.78 -2.45 -7.63
C ASP A 52 12.90 -3.68 -7.92
N ALA A 53 13.07 -4.24 -9.12
CA ALA A 53 12.29 -5.37 -9.59
C ALA A 53 12.57 -6.67 -8.82
N GLN A 54 13.81 -6.86 -8.34
CA GLN A 54 14.17 -8.02 -7.53
C GLN A 54 13.46 -7.98 -6.18
N ALA A 55 13.42 -6.79 -5.56
CA ALA A 55 12.69 -6.59 -4.31
C ALA A 55 11.18 -6.80 -4.48
N ILE A 56 10.59 -6.44 -5.63
CA ILE A 56 9.19 -6.73 -5.94
C ILE A 56 8.95 -8.24 -6.10
N ALA A 57 9.85 -8.94 -6.79
CA ALA A 57 9.72 -10.39 -7.01
C ALA A 57 9.69 -11.15 -5.67
N ALA A 58 10.44 -10.67 -4.67
CA ALA A 58 10.49 -11.22 -3.32
C ALA A 58 9.28 -10.86 -2.42
N SER A 59 8.34 -10.04 -2.90
CA SER A 59 7.11 -9.71 -2.16
C SER A 59 6.19 -10.93 -2.00
N ARG A 60 5.51 -11.02 -0.84
CA ARG A 60 4.53 -12.06 -0.54
C ARG A 60 3.09 -11.71 -0.91
N THR A 61 2.83 -10.47 -1.33
CA THR A 61 1.52 -10.08 -1.89
C THR A 61 1.55 -10.17 -3.41
N ASP A 62 0.41 -10.51 -4.02
CA ASP A 62 0.24 -10.48 -5.48
C ASP A 62 0.02 -9.06 -6.02
N ARG A 63 -0.34 -8.12 -5.14
CA ARG A 63 -0.60 -6.71 -5.51
C ARG A 63 0.70 -5.92 -5.46
N ARG A 64 1.33 -5.75 -6.63
CA ARG A 64 2.68 -5.21 -6.78
C ARG A 64 2.70 -4.06 -7.78
N ILE A 65 3.33 -2.95 -7.40
CA ILE A 65 3.50 -1.76 -8.24
C ILE A 65 4.99 -1.60 -8.53
N GLN A 66 5.38 -1.85 -9.78
CA GLN A 66 6.71 -1.49 -10.27
C GLN A 66 6.74 0.01 -10.57
N LEU A 67 7.48 0.75 -9.76
CA LEU A 67 7.73 2.18 -9.93
C LEU A 67 8.87 2.41 -10.91
N GLY A 68 8.81 3.51 -11.67
CA GLY A 68 9.90 3.97 -12.52
C GLY A 68 10.36 2.93 -13.54
N ARG A 69 9.42 2.38 -14.33
CA ARG A 69 9.74 1.41 -15.39
C ARG A 69 10.64 2.07 -16.43
N ASP A 70 10.34 3.31 -16.79
CA ASP A 70 11.12 4.08 -17.75
C ASP A 70 12.31 4.77 -17.05
N THR A 71 12.08 5.29 -15.84
CA THR A 71 13.11 6.03 -15.08
C THR A 71 14.27 5.15 -14.59
N THR A 72 13.99 3.95 -14.08
CA THR A 72 15.00 3.10 -13.39
C THR A 72 15.22 1.75 -14.06
N GLN A 73 14.35 1.36 -15.00
CA GLN A 73 14.41 0.05 -15.68
C GLN A 73 14.43 -1.14 -14.71
N GLY A 74 13.85 -0.97 -13.52
CA GLY A 74 13.80 -2.00 -12.48
C GLY A 74 15.08 -2.14 -11.64
N LEU A 75 16.08 -1.28 -11.82
CA LEU A 75 17.37 -1.33 -11.09
C LEU A 75 17.34 -0.61 -9.74
N GLY A 76 16.25 0.09 -9.42
CA GLY A 76 16.11 0.83 -8.17
C GLY A 76 16.55 2.29 -8.23
N ALA A 77 16.21 3.06 -7.18
CA ALA A 77 16.48 4.49 -7.11
C ALA A 77 17.91 4.86 -6.66
N GLY A 78 18.74 3.88 -6.27
CA GLY A 78 20.15 4.11 -5.90
C GLY A 78 20.34 5.14 -4.77
N ALA A 79 19.55 5.05 -3.70
CA ALA A 79 19.55 5.98 -2.57
C ALA A 79 19.22 7.46 -2.90
N ARG A 80 18.73 7.76 -4.12
CA ARG A 80 18.35 9.10 -4.56
C ARG A 80 16.83 9.32 -4.41
N PRO A 81 16.36 10.16 -3.47
CA PRO A 81 14.93 10.37 -3.24
C PRO A 81 14.20 11.05 -4.40
N ASP A 82 14.88 11.90 -5.15
CA ASP A 82 14.39 12.54 -6.37
C ASP A 82 13.98 11.50 -7.42
N ILE A 83 14.78 10.45 -7.62
CA ILE A 83 14.43 9.34 -8.52
C ILE A 83 13.23 8.57 -8.00
N GLY A 84 13.20 8.28 -6.69
CA GLY A 84 12.06 7.60 -6.08
C GLY A 84 10.75 8.39 -6.26
N ARG A 85 10.82 9.72 -6.15
CA ARG A 85 9.69 10.62 -6.38
C ARG A 85 9.22 10.56 -7.83
N HIS A 86 10.13 10.76 -8.78
CA HIS A 86 9.79 10.77 -10.20
C HIS A 86 9.21 9.42 -10.65
N ALA A 87 9.79 8.32 -10.17
CA ALA A 87 9.31 6.98 -10.41
C ALA A 87 7.88 6.72 -9.90
N ALA A 88 7.47 7.41 -8.82
CA ALA A 88 6.11 7.34 -8.30
C ALA A 88 5.13 8.23 -9.07
N GLU A 89 5.60 9.39 -9.53
CA GLU A 89 4.83 10.30 -10.40
C GLU A 89 4.54 9.67 -11.78
N GLU A 90 5.51 8.93 -12.33
CA GLU A 90 5.33 8.12 -13.55
C GLU A 90 4.23 7.05 -13.38
N ALA A 91 4.08 6.52 -12.16
CA ALA A 91 3.20 5.39 -11.88
C ALA A 91 1.84 5.78 -11.26
N VAL A 92 1.41 7.05 -11.37
CA VAL A 92 0.18 7.56 -10.73
C VAL A 92 -1.05 6.72 -11.08
N GLU A 93 -1.25 6.38 -12.35
CA GLU A 93 -2.43 5.60 -12.78
C GLU A 93 -2.46 4.21 -12.14
N LEU A 94 -1.31 3.55 -12.00
CA LEU A 94 -1.20 2.24 -11.35
C LEU A 94 -1.46 2.36 -9.85
N ILE A 95 -0.96 3.41 -9.20
CA ILE A 95 -1.18 3.67 -7.77
C ILE A 95 -2.66 3.91 -7.50
N VAL A 96 -3.33 4.74 -8.31
CA VAL A 96 -4.77 5.00 -8.18
C VAL A 96 -5.57 3.70 -8.33
N ARG A 97 -5.27 2.91 -9.36
CA ARG A 97 -5.94 1.63 -9.60
C ARG A 97 -5.79 0.66 -8.43
N GLU A 98 -4.60 0.55 -7.84
CA GLU A 98 -4.38 -0.32 -6.68
C GLU A 98 -5.00 0.25 -5.38
N LEU A 99 -5.28 1.54 -5.31
CA LEU A 99 -5.93 2.13 -4.14
C LEU A 99 -7.46 2.17 -4.25
N GLU A 100 -8.01 1.89 -5.42
CA GLU A 100 -9.45 1.95 -5.69
C GLU A 100 -10.28 1.10 -4.73
N GLY A 101 -11.33 1.71 -4.17
CA GLY A 101 -12.21 1.08 -3.18
C GLY A 101 -11.66 0.97 -1.76
N SER A 102 -10.43 1.46 -1.51
CA SER A 102 -9.90 1.60 -0.15
C SER A 102 -10.57 2.77 0.57
N HIS A 103 -10.93 2.56 1.84
CA HIS A 103 -11.43 3.63 2.70
C HIS A 103 -10.30 4.25 3.53
N MET A 104 -9.29 3.44 3.84
CA MET A 104 -8.11 3.84 4.60
C MET A 104 -6.85 3.25 3.97
N ALA A 105 -5.79 4.04 3.90
CA ALA A 105 -4.48 3.64 3.38
C ALA A 105 -3.39 3.89 4.43
N PHE A 106 -2.64 2.85 4.78
CA PHE A 106 -1.42 2.96 5.58
C PHE A 106 -0.21 2.93 4.66
N VAL A 107 0.50 4.05 4.55
CA VAL A 107 1.74 4.11 3.78
C VAL A 107 2.90 3.83 4.71
N THR A 108 3.56 2.67 4.52
CA THR A 108 4.69 2.24 5.33
C THR A 108 5.99 2.26 4.54
N ALA A 109 7.02 2.89 5.11
CA ALA A 109 8.32 3.05 4.46
C ALA A 109 9.44 3.21 5.49
N GLY A 110 10.65 2.79 5.13
CA GLY A 110 11.86 3.20 5.83
C GLY A 110 12.46 4.46 5.19
N MET A 111 12.65 5.51 5.99
CA MET A 111 13.25 6.75 5.51
C MET A 111 14.77 6.62 5.39
N GLY A 112 15.39 7.50 4.60
CA GLY A 112 16.84 7.54 4.36
C GLY A 112 17.29 6.86 3.08
N GLY A 113 16.49 5.93 2.53
CA GLY A 113 16.72 5.36 1.20
C GLY A 113 16.23 6.25 0.06
N GLY A 114 16.34 5.78 -1.20
CA GLY A 114 15.84 6.50 -2.37
C GLY A 114 14.34 6.32 -2.59
N THR A 115 13.91 5.08 -2.82
CA THR A 115 12.52 4.76 -3.15
C THR A 115 11.55 5.11 -2.02
N GLY A 116 11.80 4.64 -0.80
CA GLY A 116 10.91 4.90 0.35
C GLY A 116 10.73 6.39 0.61
N THR A 117 11.84 7.12 0.75
CA THR A 117 11.84 8.58 1.01
C THR A 117 11.19 9.38 -0.10
N GLY A 118 11.43 9.01 -1.36
CA GLY A 118 10.94 9.73 -2.53
C GLY A 118 9.48 9.44 -2.88
N ALA A 119 9.13 8.16 -2.91
CA ALA A 119 7.83 7.68 -3.40
C ALA A 119 6.73 7.72 -2.33
N ALA A 120 7.05 7.50 -1.05
CA ALA A 120 6.02 7.42 -0.01
C ALA A 120 5.20 8.71 0.13
N PRO A 121 5.79 9.93 0.09
CA PRO A 121 5.01 11.17 0.11
C PRO A 121 4.11 11.34 -1.12
N VAL A 122 4.54 10.86 -2.29
CA VAL A 122 3.76 10.92 -3.53
C VAL A 122 2.55 9.99 -3.44
N ILE A 123 2.76 8.74 -3.02
CA ILE A 123 1.70 7.76 -2.83
C ILE A 123 0.68 8.26 -1.79
N ALA A 124 1.15 8.84 -0.68
CA ALA A 124 0.26 9.39 0.34
C ALA A 124 -0.56 10.58 -0.17
N ARG A 125 0.04 11.44 -1.01
CA ARG A 125 -0.67 12.53 -1.67
C ARG A 125 -1.76 12.01 -2.61
N ILE A 126 -1.44 11.03 -3.46
CA ILE A 126 -2.40 10.42 -4.40
C ILE A 126 -3.57 9.79 -3.62
N ALA A 127 -3.27 9.02 -2.57
CA ALA A 127 -4.31 8.41 -1.73
C ALA A 127 -5.26 9.47 -1.13
N ARG A 128 -4.70 10.58 -0.64
CA ARG A 128 -5.48 11.70 -0.10
C ARG A 128 -6.33 12.39 -1.18
N GLU A 129 -5.78 12.58 -2.38
CA GLU A 129 -6.51 13.14 -3.53
C GLU A 129 -7.67 12.24 -3.97
N CYS A 130 -7.55 10.92 -3.79
CA CYS A 130 -8.63 9.94 -3.99
C CYS A 130 -9.66 9.91 -2.84
N GLY A 131 -9.55 10.77 -1.82
CA GLY A 131 -10.48 10.82 -0.69
C GLY A 131 -10.27 9.72 0.35
N ILE A 132 -9.13 9.03 0.34
CA ILE A 132 -8.82 7.92 1.24
C ILE A 132 -8.21 8.46 2.53
N LEU A 133 -8.68 7.97 3.69
CA LEU A 133 -8.05 8.29 4.97
C LEU A 133 -6.61 7.76 4.98
N THR A 134 -5.63 8.65 4.95
CA THR A 134 -4.22 8.28 4.70
C THR A 134 -3.38 8.47 5.96
N VAL A 135 -2.70 7.41 6.40
CA VAL A 135 -1.81 7.40 7.58
C VAL A 135 -0.42 6.97 7.14
N GLY A 136 0.59 7.79 7.46
CA GLY A 136 2.00 7.45 7.24
C GLY A 136 2.62 6.79 8.48
N VAL A 137 3.21 5.61 8.33
CA VAL A 137 3.95 4.92 9.40
C VAL A 137 5.37 4.68 8.90
N VAL A 138 6.31 5.48 9.38
CA VAL A 138 7.69 5.44 8.85
C VAL A 138 8.72 5.29 9.95
N THR A 139 9.83 4.62 9.62
CA THR A 139 11.00 4.54 10.49
C THR A 139 12.02 5.62 10.11
N LYS A 140 12.73 6.14 11.11
CA LYS A 140 13.87 7.02 10.91
C LYS A 140 15.17 6.18 10.87
N PRO A 141 16.17 6.59 10.08
CA PRO A 141 17.52 6.02 10.13
C PRO A 141 18.24 6.34 11.44
#